data_AF-A0A2D7BPD8-F1
#
_entry.id   AF-A0A2D7BPD8-F1
#
_cell.length_a   1.000
_cell.length_b   1.000
_cell.length_c   1.000
_cell.angle_alpha   90.00
_cell.angle_beta   90.00
_cell.angle_gamma   90.00
#
_symmetry.space_group_name_H-M   'P 1'
#
loop_
_entity.id
_entity.type
_entity.pdbx_description
1 polymer ?
#
loop_
_entity_poly.entity_id
_entity_poly.type
_entity_poly.pdbx_seq_one_letter_code
_entity_poly.pdbx_strand_id
1 'polypeptide(L)'
;TSHYHCLYVCKDDKKRKFFPFSRFKQDDKSEDGRSLHYRDKEDVWDIKREYWSGDEKTPTKLPSEIIKKLLEYSSEKKDIVFDPFLGSGQTAVVSKSLNRRYMGFEIVPDYYKFAKKRLDKNLYRIKKSK
;
A
#
# COMPACT_ATOMS: atom_id res chain seq x y z
N THR A 1 -13.11 -3.05 -15.24
CA THR A 1 -12.72 -2.61 -13.87
C THR A 1 -12.31 -3.86 -13.10
N SER A 2 -11.24 -3.84 -12.30
CA SER A 2 -10.91 -4.98 -11.41
C SER A 2 -11.39 -4.66 -10.01
N HIS A 3 -12.05 -5.62 -9.37
CA HIS A 3 -12.50 -5.51 -7.99
C HIS A 3 -11.62 -6.41 -7.13
N TYR A 4 -11.22 -5.92 -5.97
CA TYR A 4 -10.40 -6.66 -5.01
C TYR A 4 -11.16 -6.69 -3.69
N HIS A 5 -11.33 -7.88 -3.13
CA HIS A 5 -11.84 -8.02 -1.76
C HIS A 5 -10.66 -7.97 -0.80
N CYS A 6 -10.72 -7.07 0.17
CA CYS A 6 -9.75 -7.01 1.26
C CYS A 6 -10.43 -7.47 2.55
N LEU A 7 -9.89 -8.52 3.18
CA LEU A 7 -10.36 -8.99 4.46
C LEU A 7 -9.48 -8.42 5.56
N TYR A 8 -10.09 -7.76 6.54
CA TYR A 8 -9.39 -7.35 7.74
C TYR A 8 -9.61 -8.37 8.86
N VAL A 9 -8.57 -9.18 9.12
CA VAL A 9 -8.62 -10.28 10.10
C VAL A 9 -7.54 -10.05 11.16
N CYS A 10 -7.91 -10.25 12.43
CA CYS A 10 -6.97 -10.25 13.54
C CYS A 10 -6.97 -11.66 14.18
N LYS A 11 -5.78 -12.19 14.50
CA LYS A 11 -5.67 -13.50 15.17
C LYS A 11 -6.27 -13.46 16.59
N ASP A 12 -6.10 -12.33 17.27
CA ASP A 12 -6.62 -12.08 18.61
C ASP A 12 -7.41 -10.78 18.57
N ASP A 13 -8.74 -10.87 18.57
CA ASP A 13 -9.62 -9.71 18.42
C ASP A 13 -9.44 -8.67 19.52
N LYS A 14 -8.94 -9.07 20.70
CA LYS A 14 -8.60 -8.13 21.78
C LYS A 14 -7.43 -7.23 21.43
N LYS A 15 -6.60 -7.63 20.45
CA LYS A 15 -5.44 -6.89 19.95
C LYS A 15 -5.71 -6.22 18.60
N ARG A 16 -6.95 -6.25 18.11
CA ARG A 16 -7.33 -5.62 16.84
C ARG A 16 -7.08 -4.11 16.92
N LYS A 17 -6.28 -3.58 16.00
CA LYS A 17 -5.98 -2.16 15.90
C LYS A 17 -6.69 -1.56 14.68
N PHE A 18 -7.42 -0.47 14.86
CA PHE A 18 -7.93 0.31 13.74
C PHE A 18 -7.75 1.78 14.07
N PHE A 19 -7.07 2.53 13.21
CA PHE A 19 -6.70 3.92 13.46
C PHE A 19 -7.61 4.87 12.66
N PRO A 20 -8.88 5.11 13.07
CA PRO A 20 -9.86 5.79 12.24
C PRO A 20 -9.45 7.21 11.82
N PHE A 21 -8.59 7.86 12.61
CA PHE A 21 -8.16 9.24 12.40
C PHE A 21 -6.74 9.37 11.81
N SER A 22 -6.13 8.27 11.34
CA SER A 22 -4.75 8.31 10.82
C SER A 22 -4.61 9.08 9.51
N ARG A 23 -5.70 9.17 8.73
CA ARG A 23 -5.73 9.81 7.40
C ARG A 23 -6.47 11.13 7.36
N PHE A 24 -7.61 11.20 8.08
CA PHE A 24 -8.47 12.37 8.12
C PHE A 24 -9.05 12.55 9.53
N LYS A 25 -9.08 13.80 9.99
CA LYS A 25 -9.77 14.23 11.20
C LYS A 25 -11.28 14.24 10.97
N GLN A 26 -12.05 14.26 12.05
CA GLN A 26 -13.51 14.22 11.99
C GLN A 26 -14.11 15.39 11.22
N ASP A 27 -13.48 16.57 11.30
CA ASP A 27 -13.90 17.84 10.71
C ASP A 27 -13.37 18.06 9.29
N ASP A 28 -12.50 17.19 8.77
CA ASP A 28 -11.96 17.32 7.41
C ASP A 28 -13.07 17.17 6.36
N LYS A 29 -13.22 18.19 5.51
CA LYS A 29 -14.21 18.26 4.43
C LYS A 29 -13.56 18.36 3.05
N SER A 30 -14.19 17.79 2.02
CA SER A 30 -13.86 18.10 0.62
C SER A 30 -14.41 19.47 0.21
N GLU A 31 -14.00 19.93 -0.96
CA GLU A 31 -14.45 21.19 -1.57
C GLU A 31 -15.99 21.30 -1.68
N ASP A 32 -16.69 20.16 -1.80
CA ASP A 32 -18.15 20.05 -1.85
C ASP A 32 -18.82 19.91 -0.46
N GLY A 33 -18.05 20.07 0.63
CA GLY A 33 -18.55 20.02 2.02
C GLY A 33 -18.78 18.61 2.58
N ARG A 34 -18.48 17.55 1.81
CA ARG A 34 -18.63 16.15 2.29
C ARG A 34 -17.49 15.77 3.25
N SER A 35 -17.78 14.89 4.22
CA SER A 35 -16.76 14.43 5.17
C SER A 35 -15.73 13.54 4.49
N LEU A 36 -14.45 13.97 4.52
CA LEU A 36 -13.33 13.16 4.05
C LEU A 36 -13.15 11.92 4.93
N HIS A 37 -13.30 12.09 6.25
CA HIS A 37 -13.19 10.98 7.21
C HIS A 37 -14.23 9.90 6.99
N TYR A 38 -15.49 10.25 6.71
CA TYR A 38 -16.53 9.27 6.42
C TYR A 38 -16.25 8.55 5.09
N ARG A 39 -16.07 9.31 4.01
CA ARG A 39 -15.84 8.77 2.66
C ARG A 39 -14.62 7.86 2.60
N ASP A 40 -13.54 8.22 3.28
CA ASP A 40 -12.32 7.41 3.28
C ASP A 40 -12.53 6.08 4.03
N LYS A 41 -13.53 5.91 4.90
CA LYS A 41 -13.77 4.65 5.63
C LYS A 41 -14.91 3.79 5.04
N GLU A 42 -15.45 4.17 3.89
CA GLU A 42 -16.41 3.32 3.17
C GLU A 42 -15.75 1.99 2.78
N ASP A 43 -16.57 0.98 2.47
CA ASP A 43 -16.11 -0.36 2.06
C ASP A 43 -15.82 -0.46 0.56
N VAL A 44 -16.24 0.54 -0.23
CA VAL A 44 -15.92 0.69 -1.64
C VAL A 44 -14.93 1.84 -1.83
N TRP A 45 -13.73 1.52 -2.32
CA TRP A 45 -12.68 2.51 -2.56
C TRP A 45 -12.51 2.78 -4.05
N ASP A 46 -12.76 4.03 -4.47
CA ASP A 46 -12.40 4.49 -5.80
C ASP A 46 -10.93 4.94 -5.82
N ILE A 47 -10.06 4.03 -6.27
CA ILE A 47 -8.62 4.27 -6.39
C ILE A 47 -8.22 4.17 -7.86
N LYS A 48 -7.78 5.30 -8.42
CA LYS A 48 -7.27 5.36 -9.79
C LYS A 48 -6.03 4.48 -9.94
N ARG A 49 -5.99 3.72 -11.03
CA ARG A 49 -4.80 2.93 -11.39
C ARG A 49 -3.63 3.85 -11.74
N GLU A 50 -2.46 3.45 -11.26
CA GLU A 50 -1.21 4.11 -11.63
C GLU A 50 -0.58 3.44 -12.85
N TYR A 51 -0.60 4.11 -13.99
CA TYR A 51 0.08 3.67 -15.20
C TYR A 51 1.57 4.01 -15.16
N TRP A 52 2.40 2.99 -15.37
CA TRP A 52 3.86 3.07 -15.39
C TRP A 52 4.36 2.93 -16.83
N SER A 53 3.91 3.85 -17.69
CA SER A 53 4.31 3.89 -19.10
C SER A 53 5.76 4.37 -19.24
N GLY A 54 6.59 3.58 -19.93
CA GLY A 54 8.03 3.86 -20.05
C GLY A 54 8.88 3.45 -18.84
N ASP A 55 8.28 2.85 -17.80
CA ASP A 55 8.99 2.37 -16.61
C ASP A 55 9.11 0.84 -16.62
N GLU A 56 10.14 0.31 -15.94
CA GLU A 56 10.21 -1.09 -15.56
C GLU A 56 9.01 -1.42 -14.63
N LYS A 57 8.29 -2.50 -14.92
CA LYS A 57 7.09 -2.91 -14.17
C LYS A 57 6.87 -4.41 -14.23
N THR A 58 6.20 -4.95 -13.22
CA THR A 58 5.63 -6.30 -13.27
C THR A 58 4.14 -6.23 -13.69
N PRO A 59 3.55 -7.31 -14.23
CA PRO A 59 2.16 -7.32 -14.69
C PRO A 59 1.13 -7.05 -13.57
N THR A 60 1.43 -7.45 -12.34
CA THR A 60 0.49 -7.55 -11.21
C THR A 60 0.70 -6.47 -10.15
N LYS A 61 1.04 -5.24 -10.56
CA LYS A 61 1.29 -4.13 -9.64
C LYS A 61 -0.01 -3.61 -9.01
N LEU A 62 -0.09 -3.61 -7.69
CA LEU A 62 -1.13 -2.87 -6.95
C LEU A 62 -0.86 -1.34 -6.98
N PRO A 63 -1.90 -0.49 -6.99
CA PRO A 63 -1.76 0.94 -6.73
C PRO A 63 -1.06 1.18 -5.38
N SER A 64 -0.26 2.24 -5.23
CA SER A 64 0.37 2.51 -3.93
C SER A 64 -0.66 2.93 -2.87
N GLU A 65 -1.71 3.64 -3.31
CA GLU A 65 -2.73 4.18 -2.43
C GLU A 65 -3.51 3.11 -1.67
N ILE A 66 -3.80 1.95 -2.29
CA ILE A 66 -4.51 0.86 -1.60
C ILE A 66 -3.67 0.34 -0.41
N ILE A 67 -2.36 0.16 -0.62
CA ILE A 67 -1.45 -0.33 0.41
C ILE A 67 -1.27 0.74 1.48
N LYS A 68 -1.05 1.99 1.08
CA LYS A 68 -0.89 3.12 2.00
C LYS A 68 -2.08 3.21 2.95
N LYS A 69 -3.30 3.19 2.39
CA LYS A 69 -4.55 3.23 3.12
C LYS A 69 -4.69 2.06 4.11
N LEU A 70 -4.41 0.83 3.67
CA LEU A 70 -4.44 -0.34 4.53
C LEU A 70 -3.46 -0.19 5.71
N LEU A 71 -2.23 0.22 5.45
CA LEU A 71 -1.20 0.37 6.48
C LEU A 71 -1.49 1.50 7.46
N GLU A 72 -2.02 2.62 7.00
CA GLU A 72 -2.40 3.75 7.86
C GLU A 72 -3.56 3.39 8.79
N TYR A 73 -4.48 2.51 8.36
CA TYR A 73 -5.57 2.06 9.22
C TYR A 73 -5.23 0.89 10.13
N SER A 74 -4.25 0.04 9.79
CA SER A 74 -4.01 -1.23 10.49
C SER A 74 -2.63 -1.35 11.17
N SER A 75 -1.73 -0.38 11.01
CA SER A 75 -0.36 -0.45 11.57
C SER A 75 0.17 0.91 12.03
N GLU A 76 1.16 0.88 12.90
CA GLU A 76 1.89 2.07 13.37
C GLU A 76 3.30 2.13 12.78
N LYS A 77 3.98 3.27 12.97
CA LYS A 77 5.40 3.37 12.63
C LYS A 77 6.19 2.29 13.39
N LYS A 78 7.22 1.74 12.77
CA LYS A 78 8.11 0.66 13.29
C LYS A 78 7.49 -0.74 13.36
N ASP A 79 6.18 -0.90 13.17
CA ASP A 79 5.54 -2.21 13.00
C ASP A 79 6.15 -2.95 11.80
N ILE A 80 6.09 -4.29 11.81
CA ILE A 80 6.50 -5.13 10.70
C ILE A 80 5.28 -5.43 9.83
N VAL A 81 5.38 -5.12 8.55
CA VAL A 81 4.42 -5.55 7.52
C VAL A 81 4.98 -6.79 6.83
N PHE A 82 4.24 -7.89 6.85
CA PHE A 82 4.63 -9.13 6.18
C PHE A 82 3.80 -9.37 4.92
N ASP A 83 4.48 -9.63 3.80
CA ASP A 83 3.85 -9.99 2.53
C ASP A 83 4.54 -11.22 1.92
N PRO A 84 3.92 -12.41 1.94
CA PRO A 84 4.53 -13.62 1.40
C PRO A 84 4.54 -13.67 -0.14
N PHE A 85 3.90 -12.70 -0.82
CA PHE A 85 3.77 -12.64 -2.28
C PHE A 85 4.16 -11.24 -2.78
N LEU A 86 5.39 -10.81 -2.48
CA LEU A 86 5.83 -9.42 -2.66
C LEU A 86 5.65 -8.88 -4.09
N GLY A 87 5.74 -9.73 -5.11
CA GLY A 87 5.59 -9.35 -6.51
C GLY A 87 6.57 -8.25 -6.89
N SER A 88 6.05 -7.09 -7.31
CA SER A 88 6.88 -5.91 -7.59
C SER A 88 7.52 -5.26 -6.35
N GLY A 89 7.23 -5.76 -5.15
CA GLY A 89 7.68 -5.21 -3.87
C GLY A 89 6.91 -3.96 -3.42
N GLN A 90 5.69 -3.73 -3.92
CA GLN A 90 4.92 -2.53 -3.54
C GLN A 90 4.67 -2.45 -2.04
N THR A 91 4.29 -3.56 -1.40
CA THR A 91 4.04 -3.60 0.04
C THR A 91 5.28 -3.17 0.83
N ALA A 92 6.45 -3.69 0.48
CA ALA A 92 7.72 -3.32 1.09
C ALA A 92 8.08 -1.83 0.85
N VAL A 93 7.95 -1.35 -0.39
CA VAL A 93 8.28 0.05 -0.74
C VAL A 93 7.38 1.04 0.01
N VAL A 94 6.07 0.79 0.03
CA VAL A 94 5.11 1.67 0.73
C VAL A 94 5.34 1.59 2.24
N SER A 95 5.55 0.38 2.80
CA SER A 95 5.89 0.21 4.22
C SER A 95 7.10 1.04 4.61
N LYS A 96 8.20 0.95 3.83
CA LYS A 96 9.41 1.74 4.04
C LYS A 96 9.11 3.25 4.02
N SER A 97 8.36 3.74 3.03
CA SER A 97 8.01 5.18 2.94
C SER A 97 7.16 5.68 4.11
N LEU A 98 6.38 4.80 4.72
CA LEU A 98 5.55 5.12 5.89
C LEU A 98 6.28 4.88 7.22
N ASN A 99 7.59 4.63 7.20
CA ASN A 99 8.40 4.30 8.38
C ASN A 99 7.93 3.02 9.10
N ARG A 100 7.47 2.02 8.35
CA ARG A 100 7.25 0.64 8.83
C ARG A 100 8.44 -0.23 8.41
N ARG A 101 8.71 -1.25 9.22
CA ARG A 101 9.59 -2.37 8.80
C ARG A 101 8.78 -3.29 7.89
N TYR A 102 9.45 -4.07 7.07
CA TYR A 102 8.80 -5.02 6.18
C TYR A 102 9.58 -6.33 6.13
N MET A 103 8.86 -7.40 5.79
CA MET A 103 9.40 -8.72 5.53
C MET A 103 8.54 -9.37 4.44
N GLY A 104 9.12 -10.24 3.63
CA GLY A 104 8.33 -10.93 2.62
C GLY A 104 9.16 -11.85 1.75
N PHE A 105 8.46 -12.60 0.90
CA PHE A 105 9.06 -13.55 -0.04
C PHE A 105 8.64 -13.20 -1.47
N GLU A 106 9.54 -13.47 -2.41
CA GLU A 106 9.25 -13.43 -3.85
C GLU A 106 10.08 -14.53 -4.50
N ILE A 107 9.42 -15.44 -5.22
CA ILE A 107 10.05 -16.63 -5.78
C ILE A 107 10.54 -16.40 -7.21
N VAL A 108 9.94 -15.45 -7.93
CA VAL A 108 10.33 -15.11 -9.31
C VAL A 108 11.57 -14.24 -9.25
N PRO A 109 12.75 -14.73 -9.70
CA PRO A 109 14.02 -14.03 -9.48
C PRO A 109 14.05 -12.61 -10.06
N ASP A 110 13.40 -12.38 -11.20
CA ASP A 110 13.37 -11.07 -11.83
C ASP A 110 12.49 -10.07 -11.07
N TYR A 111 11.40 -10.52 -10.46
CA TYR A 111 10.55 -9.69 -9.61
C TYR A 111 11.27 -9.36 -8.30
N TYR A 112 11.96 -10.33 -7.72
CA TYR A 112 12.84 -10.12 -6.57
C TYR A 112 13.93 -9.07 -6.87
N LYS A 113 14.68 -9.22 -7.97
CA LYS A 113 15.71 -8.26 -8.38
C LYS A 113 15.13 -6.86 -8.57
N PHE A 114 13.96 -6.76 -9.20
CA PHE A 114 13.26 -5.50 -9.40
C PHE A 114 12.85 -4.84 -8.06
N ALA A 115 12.20 -5.59 -7.17
CA ALA A 115 11.82 -5.12 -5.85
C ALA A 115 13.05 -4.69 -5.02
N LYS A 116 14.11 -5.50 -5.02
CA LYS A 116 15.37 -5.20 -4.33
C LYS A 116 16.02 -3.91 -4.84
N LYS A 117 16.12 -3.74 -6.16
CA LYS A 117 16.66 -2.52 -6.79
C LYS A 117 15.88 -1.27 -6.36
N ARG A 118 14.55 -1.36 -6.29
CA ARG A 118 13.68 -0.27 -5.79
C ARG A 118 13.97 0.04 -4.32
N LEU A 119 14.06 -0.98 -3.47
CA LEU A 119 14.25 -0.82 -2.03
C LEU A 119 15.65 -0.28 -1.67
N ASP A 120 16.70 -0.82 -2.30
CA ASP A 120 18.10 -0.43 -2.06
C ASP A 120 18.35 1.02 -2.48
N LYS A 121 17.86 1.41 -3.65
CA LYS A 121 18.02 2.77 -4.19
C LYS A 121 16.96 3.76 -3.71
N ASN A 122 16.02 3.30 -2.87
CA ASN A 122 14.88 4.09 -2.40
C ASN A 122 14.03 4.71 -3.53
N LEU A 123 13.81 3.94 -4.60
CA LEU A 123 13.10 4.37 -5.80
C LEU A 123 11.67 3.84 -5.83
N TYR A 124 10.70 4.74 -6.08
CA TYR A 124 9.33 4.31 -6.33
C TYR A 124 9.20 3.69 -7.73
N ARG A 125 9.76 4.34 -8.77
CA ARG A 125 9.73 3.92 -10.17
C ARG A 125 11.14 3.84 -10.74
N ILE A 126 11.32 3.00 -11.74
CA ILE A 126 12.58 2.85 -12.47
C ILE A 126 12.28 3.07 -13.95
N LYS A 127 12.92 4.05 -14.57
CA LYS A 127 12.79 4.29 -16.01
C LYS A 127 13.45 3.14 -16.76
N LYS A 128 12.83 2.67 -17.84
CA LYS A 128 13.54 1.77 -18.77
C LYS A 128 14.68 2.57 -19.39
N SER A 129 15.87 1.98 -19.46
CA SER A 129 16.92 2.50 -20.32
C SER A 129 16.39 2.54 -21.76
N LYS A 130 16.68 3.64 -22.47
CA LYS A 130 16.38 3.75 -23.91
C LYS A 130 17.13 2.70 -24.69
#